data_AF-A0A024THZ1-F1
#
_entry.id   AF-A0A024THZ1-F1
#
_cell.length_a   1.000
_cell.length_b   1.000
_cell.length_c   1.000
_cell.angle_alpha   90.00
_cell.angle_beta   90.00
_cell.angle_gamma   90.00
#
_symmetry.space_group_name_H-M   'P 1'
#
loop_
_entity.id
_entity.type
_entity.pdbx_description
1 polymer ?
#
loop_
_entity_poly.entity_id
_entity_poly.type
_entity_poly.pdbx_seq_one_letter_code
_entity_poly.pdbx_strand_id
1 'polypeptide(L)'
;MARWNSGRWLHAEEVYVDLAIACFLDGILDDCPDGTTLRQYIAHRLSCDDMRVTKKLRRNKVLAGRRVIQANYNRRHFARKQTPLTEEDMDAVTATKLAFLAFETAYRAQKKPWRRDAELVQSTVTSAARRVAIPALLNELHVVPPRPSWTCPPNSSN
;
A
#
# COMPACT_ATOMS: atom_id res chain seq x y z
N MET A 1 8.13 -2.49 22.89
CA MET A 1 7.28 -2.62 21.68
C MET A 1 7.56 -3.98 21.06
N ALA A 2 6.52 -4.79 20.85
CA ALA A 2 6.70 -6.17 20.41
C ALA A 2 7.10 -6.21 18.93
N ARG A 3 8.23 -6.88 18.64
CA ARG A 3 8.78 -7.06 17.29
C ARG A 3 8.12 -8.26 16.64
N TRP A 4 7.27 -8.03 15.65
CA TRP A 4 6.42 -9.08 15.12
C TRP A 4 6.90 -9.63 13.78
N ASN A 5 7.70 -8.89 13.01
CA ASN A 5 8.18 -9.34 11.72
C ASN A 5 9.47 -10.15 11.84
N SER A 6 9.32 -11.47 11.76
CA SER A 6 10.39 -12.45 11.84
C SER A 6 10.32 -13.44 10.67
N GLY A 7 11.45 -14.06 10.34
CA GLY A 7 11.53 -15.04 9.25
C GLY A 7 12.13 -14.48 7.95
N ARG A 8 11.92 -15.24 6.87
CA ARG A 8 12.45 -14.95 5.53
C ARG A 8 11.87 -13.64 5.02
N TRP A 9 12.69 -12.88 4.31
CA TRP A 9 12.23 -11.64 3.69
C TRP A 9 11.25 -11.96 2.56
N LEU A 10 10.12 -11.26 2.54
CA LEU A 10 9.17 -11.30 1.44
C LEU A 10 9.73 -10.49 0.26
N HIS A 11 9.37 -10.84 -0.98
CA HIS A 11 9.79 -10.02 -2.12
C HIS A 11 9.23 -8.59 -2.03
N ALA A 12 7.96 -8.43 -1.65
CA ALA A 12 7.35 -7.12 -1.43
C ALA A 12 8.07 -6.31 -0.33
N GLU A 13 8.58 -6.99 0.70
CA GLU A 13 9.38 -6.36 1.75
C GLU A 13 10.74 -5.87 1.20
N GLU A 14 11.39 -6.65 0.34
CA GLU A 14 12.63 -6.24 -0.31
C GLU A 14 12.44 -5.03 -1.24
N VAL A 15 11.35 -5.02 -2.01
CA VAL A 15 11.00 -3.91 -2.91
C VAL A 15 10.74 -2.62 -2.12
N TYR A 16 9.98 -2.71 -1.02
CA TYR A 16 9.78 -1.57 -0.13
C TYR A 16 11.12 -1.03 0.39
N VAL A 17 11.98 -1.90 0.95
CA VAL A 17 13.27 -1.46 1.52
C VAL A 17 14.17 -0.85 0.45
N ASP A 18 14.13 -1.36 -0.77
CA ASP A 18 14.92 -0.85 -1.88
C ASP A 18 14.54 0.59 -2.29
N LEU A 19 13.24 0.91 -2.29
CA LEU A 19 12.74 2.28 -2.51
C LEU A 19 12.99 3.18 -1.30
N ALA A 20 12.77 2.65 -0.08
CA ALA A 20 13.01 3.37 1.15
C ALA A 20 14.48 3.76 1.31
N ILE A 21 15.42 2.90 0.87
CA ILE A 21 16.84 3.24 0.82
C ILE A 21 17.09 4.43 -0.09
N ALA A 22 16.50 4.46 -1.29
CA ALA A 22 16.68 5.61 -2.19
C ALA A 22 16.21 6.91 -1.52
N CYS A 23 14.95 6.93 -1.06
CA CYS A 23 14.38 8.09 -0.39
C CYS A 23 15.15 8.52 0.87
N PHE A 24 15.67 7.55 1.64
CA PHE A 24 16.48 7.81 2.82
C PHE A 24 17.81 8.46 2.47
N LEU A 25 18.47 8.00 1.41
CA LEU A 25 19.75 8.54 0.95
C LEU A 25 19.61 9.92 0.32
N ASP A 26 18.46 10.19 -0.31
CA ASP A 26 18.13 11.47 -0.92
C ASP A 26 17.63 12.51 0.11
N GLY A 27 17.36 12.08 1.35
CA GLY A 27 16.95 12.97 2.44
C GLY A 27 15.50 13.45 2.34
N ILE A 28 14.66 12.76 1.56
CA ILE A 28 13.30 13.20 1.21
C ILE A 28 12.20 12.57 2.07
N LEU A 29 12.56 11.77 3.07
CA LEU A 29 11.60 11.18 3.99
C LEU A 29 11.07 12.22 5.00
N ASP A 30 9.75 12.34 5.08
CA ASP A 30 9.04 13.18 6.03
C ASP A 30 9.08 12.60 7.45
N ASP A 31 8.94 11.28 7.57
CA ASP A 31 8.79 10.55 8.82
C ASP A 31 10.09 10.09 9.50
N CYS A 32 11.26 10.49 8.97
CA CYS A 32 12.56 10.10 9.51
C CYS A 32 13.23 11.25 10.29
N PRO A 33 13.59 11.05 11.57
CA PRO A 33 14.41 12.01 12.31
C PRO A 33 15.86 12.05 11.81
N ASP A 34 16.47 13.24 11.80
CA ASP A 34 17.89 13.40 11.48
C ASP A 34 18.78 12.60 12.43
N GLY A 35 19.87 12.06 11.90
CA GLY A 35 20.80 11.22 12.67
C GLY A 35 20.35 9.78 12.88
N THR A 36 19.11 9.41 12.50
CA THR A 36 18.67 8.00 12.50
C THR A 36 19.53 7.19 11.53
N THR A 37 20.05 6.03 11.94
CA THR A 37 20.77 5.16 10.98
C THR A 37 19.82 4.41 10.07
N LEU A 38 20.24 4.10 8.84
CA LEU A 38 19.41 3.36 7.86
C LEU A 38 18.89 2.04 8.45
N ARG A 39 19.72 1.31 9.20
CA ARG A 39 19.30 0.06 9.84
C ARG A 39 18.16 0.27 10.83
N GLN A 40 18.22 1.34 11.62
CA GLN A 40 17.21 1.66 12.63
C GLN A 40 15.91 2.09 11.96
N TYR A 41 16.00 2.94 10.93
CA TYR A 41 14.84 3.38 10.16
C TYR A 41 14.09 2.18 9.58
N ILE A 42 14.78 1.31 8.85
CA ILE A 42 14.14 0.13 8.23
C ILE A 42 13.61 -0.84 9.29
N ALA A 43 14.36 -1.07 10.38
CA ALA A 43 13.92 -1.97 11.46
C ALA A 43 12.65 -1.45 12.15
N HIS A 44 12.55 -0.14 12.36
CA HIS A 44 11.38 0.50 12.92
C HIS A 44 10.18 0.38 11.98
N ARG A 45 10.34 0.73 10.70
CA ARG A 45 9.27 0.64 9.69
C ARG A 45 8.74 -0.78 9.51
N LEU A 46 9.63 -1.77 9.49
CA LEU A 46 9.25 -3.18 9.34
C LEU A 46 8.87 -3.85 10.66
N SER A 47 8.97 -3.15 11.80
CA SER A 47 8.76 -3.71 13.14
C SER A 47 9.56 -5.01 13.37
N CYS A 48 10.85 -5.00 12.99
CA CYS A 48 11.76 -6.14 13.11
C CYS A 48 13.02 -5.79 13.93
N ASP A 49 13.90 -6.77 14.10
CA ASP A 49 15.20 -6.56 14.76
C ASP A 49 16.26 -5.98 13.81
N ASP A 50 17.05 -5.02 14.29
CA ASP A 50 18.14 -4.36 13.55
C ASP A 50 19.14 -5.35 12.94
N MET A 51 19.36 -6.50 13.59
CA MET A 51 20.26 -7.54 13.08
C MET A 51 19.66 -8.23 11.85
N ARG A 52 18.33 -8.35 11.74
CA ARG A 52 17.66 -8.88 10.54
C ARG A 52 17.92 -7.96 9.34
N VAL A 53 17.83 -6.64 9.55
CA VAL A 53 18.18 -5.64 8.53
C VAL A 53 19.68 -5.70 8.21
N THR A 54 20.54 -5.71 9.23
CA THR A 54 22.00 -5.75 9.07
C THR A 54 22.46 -6.98 8.27
N LYS A 55 21.85 -8.15 8.51
CA LYS A 55 22.13 -9.38 7.77
C LYS A 55 21.67 -9.33 6.32
N LYS A 56 20.57 -8.63 6.03
CA LYS A 56 20.05 -8.45 4.67
C LYS A 56 20.88 -7.45 3.88
N LEU A 57 21.16 -6.31 4.48
CA LEU A 57 21.97 -5.23 3.90
C LEU A 57 23.47 -5.42 4.13
N ARG A 58 23.97 -6.67 4.04
CA ARG A 58 25.42 -6.91 4.03
C ARG A 58 25.99 -6.55 2.66
N ARG A 59 27.22 -6.01 2.66
CA ARG A 59 27.97 -5.69 1.44
C ARG A 59 27.93 -6.84 0.43
N ASN A 60 27.82 -6.50 -0.85
CA ASN A 60 27.77 -7.42 -2.00
C ASN A 60 26.53 -8.34 -2.05
N LYS A 61 25.56 -8.18 -1.15
CA LYS A 61 24.25 -8.82 -1.34
C LYS A 61 23.43 -8.06 -2.36
N VAL A 62 22.54 -8.79 -3.04
CA VAL A 62 21.53 -8.21 -3.93
C VAL A 62 20.21 -8.09 -3.17
N LEU A 63 19.61 -6.91 -3.21
CA LEU A 63 18.30 -6.60 -2.66
C LEU A 63 17.28 -6.45 -3.80
N ALA A 64 16.10 -7.04 -3.63
CA ALA A 64 14.99 -6.98 -4.59
C ALA A 64 15.39 -7.46 -6.00
N GLY A 65 16.39 -8.35 -6.09
CA GLY A 65 16.92 -8.86 -7.36
C GLY A 65 17.71 -7.85 -8.21
N ARG A 66 17.85 -6.59 -7.77
CA ARG A 66 18.46 -5.53 -8.59
C ARG A 66 19.55 -4.69 -7.91
N ARG A 67 19.40 -4.35 -6.62
CA ARG A 67 20.33 -3.42 -5.95
C ARG A 67 21.47 -4.18 -5.30
N VAL A 68 22.70 -3.91 -5.72
CA VAL A 68 23.89 -4.37 -4.99
C VAL A 68 24.12 -3.47 -3.78
N ILE A 69 24.16 -4.07 -2.60
CA ILE A 69 24.38 -3.36 -1.34
C ILE A 69 25.84 -2.94 -1.22
N GLN A 70 26.07 -1.63 -1.14
CA GLN A 70 27.40 -1.07 -0.97
C GLN A 70 27.88 -1.20 0.49
N ALA A 71 29.14 -0.85 0.73
CA ALA A 71 29.69 -0.78 2.07
C ALA A 71 28.93 0.27 2.92
N ASN A 72 28.92 0.07 4.24
CA ASN A 72 28.42 1.02 5.24
C ASN A 72 26.94 1.42 5.17
N TYR A 73 26.09 0.83 4.31
CA TYR A 73 24.66 1.14 4.25
C TYR A 73 23.99 1.22 5.62
N ASN A 74 24.15 0.18 6.44
CA ASN A 74 23.55 0.10 7.78
C ASN A 74 23.96 1.24 8.73
N ARG A 75 25.11 1.89 8.49
CA ARG A 75 25.67 2.96 9.32
C ARG A 75 25.42 4.35 8.73
N ARG A 76 24.83 4.46 7.54
CA ARG A 76 24.49 5.78 6.98
C ARG A 76 23.41 6.43 7.82
N HIS A 77 23.60 7.69 8.14
CA HIS A 77 22.64 8.49 8.90
C HIS A 77 21.73 9.24 7.93
N PHE A 78 20.47 9.41 8.34
CA PHE A 78 19.54 10.28 7.63
C PHE A 78 19.98 11.73 7.81
N ALA A 79 19.93 12.48 6.71
CA ALA A 79 20.10 13.92 6.69
C ALA A 79 19.02 14.49 5.77
N ARG A 80 18.14 15.31 6.32
CA ARG A 80 17.05 15.93 5.57
C ARG A 80 17.59 16.82 4.44
N LYS A 81 16.97 16.69 3.27
CA LYS A 81 17.19 17.58 2.13
C LYS A 81 16.79 19.01 2.51
N GLN A 82 17.72 19.95 2.35
CA GLN A 82 17.50 21.37 2.67
C GLN A 82 16.83 22.14 1.53
N THR A 83 16.92 21.62 0.31
CA THR A 83 16.23 22.19 -0.84
C THR A 83 14.74 21.82 -0.82
N PRO A 84 13.88 22.64 -1.44
CA PRO A 84 12.47 22.30 -1.60
C PRO A 84 12.30 20.94 -2.30
N LEU A 85 11.34 20.14 -1.80
CA LEU A 85 10.97 18.87 -2.41
C LEU A 85 10.36 19.13 -3.79
N THR A 86 10.86 18.44 -4.80
CA THR A 86 10.33 18.48 -6.16
C THR A 86 9.13 17.54 -6.30
N GLU A 87 8.40 17.64 -7.41
CA GLU A 87 7.34 16.70 -7.76
C GLU A 87 7.86 15.25 -7.82
N GLU A 88 9.03 15.06 -8.43
CA GLU A 88 9.70 13.75 -8.50
C GLU A 88 10.03 13.18 -7.11
N ASP A 89 10.45 14.01 -6.16
CA ASP A 89 10.69 13.57 -4.78
C ASP A 89 9.39 13.10 -4.12
N MET A 90 8.29 13.84 -4.33
CA MET A 90 6.97 13.48 -3.80
C MET A 90 6.47 12.16 -4.40
N ASP A 91 6.69 11.94 -5.69
CA ASP A 91 6.36 10.69 -6.38
C ASP A 91 7.18 9.52 -5.83
N ALA A 92 8.47 9.72 -5.59
CA ALA A 92 9.34 8.70 -4.98
C ALA A 92 8.89 8.31 -3.56
N VAL A 93 8.51 9.31 -2.75
CA VAL A 93 7.95 9.08 -1.41
C VAL A 93 6.61 8.35 -1.51
N THR A 94 5.76 8.73 -2.46
CA THR A 94 4.46 8.09 -2.70
C THR A 94 4.64 6.63 -3.12
N ALA A 95 5.53 6.35 -4.06
CA ALA A 95 5.88 4.99 -4.48
C ALA A 95 6.39 4.15 -3.30
N THR A 96 7.22 4.74 -2.44
CA THR A 96 7.70 4.08 -1.21
C THR A 96 6.56 3.75 -0.24
N LYS A 97 5.61 4.68 -0.05
CA LYS A 97 4.41 4.47 0.79
C LYS A 97 3.51 3.38 0.21
N LEU A 98 3.28 3.37 -1.11
CA LEU A 98 2.51 2.30 -1.78
C LEU A 98 3.19 0.93 -1.66
N ALA A 99 4.52 0.87 -1.82
CA ALA A 99 5.27 -0.37 -1.64
C ALA A 99 5.20 -0.89 -0.20
N PHE A 100 5.17 0.00 0.79
CA PHE A 100 4.96 -0.38 2.19
C PHE A 100 3.58 -1.02 2.41
N LEU A 101 2.51 -0.46 1.83
CA LEU A 101 1.17 -1.05 1.89
C LEU A 101 1.12 -2.42 1.20
N ALA A 102 1.80 -2.57 0.05
CA ALA A 102 1.94 -3.86 -0.63
C ALA A 102 2.68 -4.90 0.23
N PHE A 103 3.73 -4.48 0.95
CA PHE A 103 4.39 -5.33 1.94
C PHE A 103 3.42 -5.75 3.05
N GLU A 104 2.70 -4.81 3.66
CA GLU A 104 1.78 -5.13 4.77
C GLU A 104 0.70 -6.13 4.36
N THR A 105 0.10 -5.93 3.18
CA THR A 105 -0.92 -6.84 2.65
C THR A 105 -0.37 -8.25 2.43
N ALA A 106 0.82 -8.37 1.82
CA ALA A 106 1.50 -9.65 1.62
C ALA A 106 1.88 -10.32 2.95
N TYR A 107 2.38 -9.55 3.91
CA TYR A 107 2.78 -10.03 5.22
C TYR A 107 1.58 -10.54 6.05
N ARG A 108 0.45 -9.81 6.02
CA ARG A 108 -0.81 -10.26 6.63
C ARG A 108 -1.34 -11.54 5.97
N ALA A 109 -1.19 -11.68 4.64
CA ALA A 109 -1.58 -12.89 3.93
C ALA A 109 -0.74 -14.11 4.33
N GLN A 110 0.58 -13.94 4.53
CA GLN A 110 1.48 -15.00 4.98
C GLN A 110 1.20 -15.46 6.42
N LYS A 111 0.82 -14.52 7.30
CA LYS A 111 0.51 -14.81 8.70
C LYS A 111 -0.91 -15.29 8.98
N LYS A 112 -1.73 -15.53 7.95
CA LYS A 112 -3.01 -16.22 8.14
C LYS A 112 -2.70 -17.56 8.81
N PRO A 113 -3.27 -17.85 9.99
CA PRO A 113 -3.01 -19.10 10.68
C PRO A 113 -3.33 -20.24 9.73
N TRP A 114 -2.49 -21.29 9.76
CA TRP A 114 -2.78 -22.56 9.10
C TRP A 114 -4.22 -22.94 9.49
N ARG A 115 -5.16 -22.79 8.55
CA ARG A 115 -6.55 -23.18 8.75
C ARG A 115 -6.51 -24.69 8.94
N ARG A 116 -6.62 -25.11 10.20
CA ARG A 116 -6.74 -26.52 10.56
C ARG A 116 -7.98 -27.17 9.95
N ASP A 117 -8.93 -26.36 9.44
CA ASP A 117 -10.11 -26.83 8.72
C ASP A 117 -10.26 -26.05 7.40
N ALA A 118 -9.69 -26.61 6.34
CA ALA A 118 -10.13 -26.39 4.97
C ALA A 118 -11.18 -27.47 4.55
N GLU A 119 -11.80 -28.14 5.53
CA GLU A 119 -12.76 -29.22 5.32
C GLU A 119 -14.05 -28.96 6.12
N LEU A 120 -14.71 -27.83 5.86
CA LEU A 120 -16.16 -27.69 6.12
C LEU A 120 -16.79 -26.49 5.38
N VAL A 121 -16.38 -26.21 4.13
CA VAL A 121 -17.14 -25.31 3.25
C VAL A 121 -17.12 -25.85 1.81
N GLN A 122 -17.44 -27.14 1.67
CA GLN A 122 -17.79 -27.73 0.36
C GLN A 122 -19.21 -28.35 0.36
N SER A 123 -19.98 -28.15 1.43
CA SER A 123 -21.29 -28.78 1.64
C SER A 123 -22.39 -27.80 2.04
N THR A 124 -22.45 -26.64 1.37
CA THR A 124 -23.72 -25.89 1.16
C THR A 124 -23.69 -25.19 -0.19
N VAL A 125 -23.49 -25.94 -1.28
CA VAL A 125 -23.95 -25.45 -2.59
C VAL A 125 -25.45 -25.65 -2.67
N THR A 126 -26.23 -24.63 -2.29
CA THR A 126 -27.49 -24.34 -3.00
C THR A 126 -27.92 -22.90 -2.81
N SER A 127 -27.90 -22.15 -3.92
CA SER A 127 -28.88 -21.11 -4.27
C SER A 127 -28.99 -19.84 -3.39
N ALA A 128 -28.13 -18.82 -3.60
CA ALA A 128 -28.53 -17.40 -3.42
C ALA A 128 -27.49 -16.36 -3.91
N ALA A 129 -26.82 -16.56 -5.05
CA ALA A 129 -26.00 -15.50 -5.65
C ALA A 129 -26.22 -15.44 -7.16
N ARG A 130 -27.47 -15.14 -7.53
CA ARG A 130 -27.79 -14.64 -8.86
C ARG A 130 -27.10 -13.28 -8.97
N ARG A 131 -26.18 -13.16 -9.93
CA ARG A 131 -25.53 -11.90 -10.30
C ARG A 131 -26.60 -10.81 -10.43
N VAL A 132 -26.61 -9.82 -9.54
CA VAL A 132 -27.30 -8.56 -9.85
C VAL A 132 -26.34 -7.78 -10.72
N ALA A 133 -26.71 -7.62 -11.98
CA ALA A 133 -25.95 -6.87 -12.95
C ALA A 133 -25.91 -5.38 -12.56
N ILE A 134 -24.80 -4.74 -12.89
CA ILE A 134 -24.50 -3.31 -12.68
C ILE A 134 -25.57 -2.32 -13.21
N PRO A 135 -26.48 -2.61 -14.17
CA PRO A 135 -27.50 -1.64 -14.58
C PRO A 135 -28.50 -1.25 -13.48
N ALA A 136 -28.66 -2.06 -12.43
CA ALA A 136 -29.65 -1.82 -11.38
C ALA A 136 -29.27 -0.67 -10.41
N LEU A 137 -28.01 -0.23 -10.39
CA LEU A 137 -27.56 0.88 -9.53
C LEU A 137 -27.61 2.25 -10.23
N LEU A 138 -27.82 2.29 -11.56
CA LEU A 138 -27.85 3.53 -12.35
C LEU A 138 -29.26 4.08 -12.60
N ASN A 139 -30.31 3.39 -12.14
CA ASN A 139 -31.69 3.81 -12.37
C ASN A 139 -32.28 4.73 -11.26
N GLU A 140 -31.54 4.98 -10.18
CA GLU A 140 -31.99 5.80 -9.04
C GLU A 140 -31.48 7.27 -9.10
N LEU A 141 -31.07 7.76 -10.27
CA LEU A 141 -30.57 9.14 -10.43
C LEU A 141 -31.26 9.98 -11.52
N HIS A 142 -32.42 9.59 -12.04
CA HIS A 142 -33.18 10.45 -12.95
C HIS A 142 -34.37 11.15 -12.26
N VAL A 143 -34.05 12.36 -11.78
CA VAL A 143 -34.72 13.65 -12.06
C VAL A 143 -36.26 13.69 -12.02
N VAL A 144 -36.75 14.45 -11.05
CA VAL A 144 -38.13 14.96 -10.90
C VAL A 144 -38.67 15.53 -12.23
N PRO A 145 -39.85 15.10 -12.72
CA PRO A 145 -40.50 15.76 -13.85
C PRO A 145 -41.21 17.06 -13.40
N PRO A 146 -41.16 18.15 -14.19
CA PRO A 146 -41.92 19.37 -13.90
C PRO A 146 -43.41 19.20 -14.22
N ARG A 147 -44.24 19.97 -13.50
CA ARG A 147 -45.71 19.99 -13.60
C ARG A 147 -46.21 20.23 -15.04
N PRO A 148 -47.23 19.51 -15.52
CA PRO A 148 -47.90 19.86 -16.77
C PRO A 148 -48.85 21.06 -16.58
N SER A 149 -48.57 22.14 -17.30
CA SER A 149 -49.50 23.25 -17.56
C SER A 149 -50.54 22.79 -18.58
N TRP A 150 -51.81 22.69 -18.17
CA TRP A 150 -52.90 22.40 -19.07
C TRP A 150 -53.46 23.69 -19.66
N THR A 151 -53.29 23.81 -20.97
CA THR A 151 -53.87 24.81 -21.88
C THR A 151 -55.38 24.62 -22.03
N CYS A 152 -56.11 25.73 -22.16
CA CYS A 152 -57.56 25.79 -22.33
C CYS A 152 -58.07 25.07 -23.61
N PRO A 153 -59.31 24.55 -23.61
CA PRO A 153 -59.96 23.98 -24.79
C PRO A 153 -60.56 25.05 -25.74
N PRO A 154 -60.77 24.73 -27.02
CA PRO A 154 -61.22 25.67 -28.03
C PRO A 154 -62.73 25.92 -28.02
N ASN A 155 -63.07 27.13 -28.44
CA ASN A 155 -64.38 27.72 -28.63
C ASN A 155 -65.30 26.87 -29.55
N SER A 156 -66.53 26.62 -29.11
CA SER A 156 -67.62 26.10 -29.96
C SER A 156 -68.73 27.14 -30.00
N SER A 157 -68.96 27.67 -31.20
CA SER A 157 -70.05 28.59 -31.52
C SER A 157 -71.39 27.86 -31.57
N ASN A 158 -72.38 28.40 -30.86
CA ASN A 158 -73.75 28.61 -31.33
C ASN A 158 -74.43 29.63 -30.41
#